data_AF-A0A382VDN2-F1
#
_entry.id   AF-A0A382VDN2-F1
#
_cell.length_a   1.000
_cell.length_b   1.000
_cell.length_c   1.000
_cell.angle_alpha   90.00
_cell.angle_beta   90.00
_cell.angle_gamma   90.00
#
_symmetry.space_group_name_H-M   'P 1'
#
loop_
_entity.id
_entity.type
_entity.pdbx_description
1 polymer ?
#
loop_
_entity_poly.entity_id
_entity_poly.type
_entity_poly.pdbx_seq_one_letter_code
_entity_poly.pdbx_strand_id
1 'polypeptide(L)' 'CHSLTAHQGQDNESEDRLRISLDYRYQPRSLPVRDDSLEPHMHFTDWTDIYSGWAADDPLKYYWQKWDLQVNARQQ' A
#
# COMPACT_ATOMS: atom_id res chain seq x y z
N CYS A 1 12.19 -8.73 3.93
CA CYS A 1 12.16 -7.90 5.15
C CYS A 1 11.24 -8.55 6.18
N HIS A 2 11.70 -8.69 7.42
CA HIS A 2 10.85 -9.12 8.53
C HIS A 2 10.17 -7.88 9.12
N SER A 3 8.92 -7.95 9.57
CA SER A 3 8.18 -6.80 10.11
C SER A 3 8.87 -6.15 11.32
N LEU A 4 9.72 -6.91 12.02
CA LEU A 4 10.49 -6.47 13.18
C LEU A 4 11.96 -6.15 12.87
N THR A 5 12.39 -6.17 11.60
CA THR A 5 13.77 -5.76 11.26
C THR A 5 13.92 -4.26 11.50
N ALA A 6 14.79 -3.88 12.43
CA ALA A 6 15.20 -2.48 12.59
C ALA A 6 15.96 -2.01 11.34
N HIS A 7 15.56 -0.88 10.77
CA HIS A 7 16.17 -0.30 9.57
C HIS A 7 15.97 1.22 9.56
N GLN A 8 16.84 1.94 8.82
CA GLN A 8 16.74 3.37 8.59
C GLN A 8 17.21 3.73 7.18
N GLY A 9 16.72 4.85 6.66
CA GLY A 9 17.26 5.44 5.43
C GLY A 9 18.58 6.15 5.72
N GLN A 10 19.50 6.12 4.76
CA GLN A 10 20.74 6.91 4.79
C GLN A 10 20.60 8.15 3.92
N ASP A 11 21.39 9.18 4.23
CA ASP A 11 21.51 10.39 3.42
C ASP A 11 22.00 10.05 2.01
N ASN A 12 21.55 10.84 1.05
CA ASN A 12 22.01 10.76 -0.33
C ASN A 12 23.09 11.83 -0.54
N GLU A 13 24.36 11.42 -0.55
CA GLU A 13 25.51 12.33 -0.71
C GLU A 13 25.83 12.69 -2.17
N SER A 14 24.99 12.25 -3.12
CA SER A 14 25.14 12.59 -4.53
C SER A 14 24.88 14.09 -4.75
N GLU A 15 25.79 14.79 -5.42
CA GLU A 15 25.61 16.22 -5.74
C GLU A 15 24.45 16.48 -6.73
N ASP A 16 24.23 15.56 -7.67
CA ASP A 16 23.40 15.79 -8.86
C ASP A 16 22.37 14.67 -9.13
N ARG A 17 22.07 13.81 -8.15
CA ARG A 17 21.19 12.64 -8.34
C ARG A 17 20.18 12.48 -7.23
N LEU A 18 18.97 12.10 -7.61
CA LEU A 18 17.92 11.67 -6.67
C LEU A 18 18.00 10.15 -6.45
N ARG A 19 17.85 9.72 -5.19
CA ARG A 19 17.56 8.32 -4.85
C ARG A 19 16.05 8.14 -4.76
N ILE A 20 15.46 7.47 -5.74
CA ILE A 20 14.03 7.12 -5.75
C ILE A 20 13.91 5.63 -5.43
N SER A 21 13.11 5.30 -4.42
CA SER A 21 12.78 3.93 -4.02
C SER A 21 11.30 3.81 -3.68
N LEU A 22 10.78 2.59 -3.75
CA LEU A 22 9.40 2.26 -3.38
C LEU A 22 9.42 1.05 -2.44
N ASP A 23 8.61 1.08 -1.40
CA ASP A 23 8.50 0.01 -0.42
C ASP A 23 7.05 -0.49 -0.30
N TYR A 24 6.88 -1.80 -0.45
CA TYR A 24 5.61 -2.51 -0.37
C TYR A 24 5.62 -3.49 0.79
N ARG A 25 4.45 -3.71 1.39
CA ARG A 25 4.26 -4.67 2.48
C ARG A 25 3.35 -5.79 1.97
N TYR A 26 3.70 -7.03 2.28
CA TYR A 26 2.97 -8.22 1.85
C TYR A 26 2.61 -9.07 3.07
N GLN A 27 1.44 -9.71 3.01
CA GLN A 27 1.01 -10.70 3.98
C GLN A 27 0.29 -11.86 3.26
N PRO A 28 0.24 -13.07 3.87
CA PRO A 28 -0.59 -14.15 3.36
C PRO A 28 -2.07 -13.76 3.32
N ARG A 29 -2.76 -14.09 2.22
CA ARG A 29 -4.21 -13.86 2.06
C ARG A 29 -5.07 -14.62 3.07
N SER A 30 -4.57 -15.72 3.62
CA SER A 30 -5.26 -16.55 4.60
C SER A 30 -5.24 -15.95 6.02
N LEU A 31 -4.55 -14.83 6.22
CA LEU A 31 -4.49 -14.13 7.51
C LEU A 31 -5.34 -12.86 7.47
N PRO A 32 -5.86 -12.41 8.62
CA PRO A 32 -6.65 -11.19 8.68
C PRO A 32 -5.86 -9.97 8.18
N VAL A 33 -6.53 -9.13 7.40
CA VAL A 33 -6.02 -7.84 6.92
C VAL A 33 -6.67 -6.74 7.76
N ARG A 34 -5.90 -5.71 8.14
CA ARG A 34 -6.47 -4.53 8.79
C ARG A 34 -7.09 -3.62 7.73
N ASP A 35 -8.28 -3.11 7.98
CA ASP A 35 -9.05 -2.27 7.05
C ASP A 35 -8.23 -1.12 6.45
N ASP A 36 -7.51 -0.38 7.29
CA ASP A 36 -6.66 0.75 6.90
C ASP A 36 -5.48 0.38 5.99
N SER A 37 -5.12 -0.91 5.89
CA SER A 37 -4.04 -1.40 5.03
C SER A 37 -4.51 -1.56 3.57
N LEU A 38 -5.83 -1.50 3.34
CA LEU A 38 -6.45 -1.48 2.03
C LEU A 38 -6.75 -0.05 1.54
N GLU A 39 -6.41 0.97 2.33
CA GLU A 39 -6.62 2.38 1.99
C GLU A 39 -5.31 3.03 1.55
N PRO A 40 -5.36 4.11 0.74
CA PRO A 40 -4.16 4.87 0.38
C PRO A 40 -3.45 5.42 1.62
N HIS A 41 -2.12 5.39 1.58
CA HIS A 41 -1.29 5.76 2.73
C HIS A 41 -1.60 7.17 3.24
N MET A 42 -1.78 7.30 4.57
CA MET A 42 -2.06 8.55 5.28
C MET A 42 -3.35 9.27 4.86
N HIS A 43 -4.21 8.65 4.04
CA HIS A 43 -5.44 9.26 3.50
C HIS A 43 -5.23 10.64 2.86
N PHE A 44 -4.06 10.87 2.25
CA PHE A 44 -3.82 12.10 1.46
C PHE A 44 -4.64 12.14 0.16
N THR A 45 -5.19 10.99 -0.24
CA THR A 45 -6.04 10.77 -1.40
C THR A 45 -6.92 9.55 -1.14
N ASP A 46 -7.91 9.31 -1.98
CA ASP A 46 -8.73 8.11 -1.96
C ASP A 46 -8.58 7.30 -3.25
N TRP A 47 -9.16 6.10 -3.28
CA TRP A 47 -9.11 5.25 -4.46
C TRP A 47 -9.88 5.82 -5.66
N THR A 48 -10.91 6.65 -5.43
CA THR A 48 -11.67 7.31 -6.50
C THR A 48 -10.76 8.28 -7.26
N ASP A 49 -9.99 9.08 -6.53
CA ASP A 49 -9.00 10.02 -7.08
C ASP A 49 -7.86 9.28 -7.81
N ILE A 50 -7.28 8.25 -7.18
CA ILE A 50 -6.21 7.43 -7.78
C ILE A 50 -6.67 6.83 -9.12
N TYR A 51 -7.93 6.39 -9.20
CA TYR A 51 -8.50 5.77 -10.39
C TYR A 51 -9.23 6.72 -11.35
N SER A 52 -9.17 8.04 -11.11
CA SER A 52 -9.91 9.05 -11.89
C SER A 52 -9.62 9.03 -13.40
N GLY A 53 -8.37 8.71 -13.78
CA GLY A 53 -7.94 8.60 -15.18
C GLY A 53 -7.95 7.17 -15.74
N TRP A 54 -8.36 6.17 -14.96
CA TRP A 54 -8.34 4.77 -15.38
C TRP A 54 -9.62 4.42 -16.14
N ALA A 55 -9.55 3.43 -17.04
CA ALA A 55 -10.74 2.87 -17.67
C ALA A 55 -11.73 2.37 -16.59
N ALA A 56 -13.02 2.57 -16.83
CA ALA A 56 -14.05 2.23 -15.86
C ALA A 56 -14.09 0.72 -15.54
N ASP A 57 -13.79 -0.11 -16.54
CA ASP A 57 -13.82 -1.57 -16.52
C ASP A 57 -12.43 -2.22 -16.32
N ASP A 58 -11.41 -1.44 -15.97
CA ASP A 58 -10.07 -1.96 -15.77
C ASP A 58 -10.07 -3.08 -14.69
N PRO A 59 -9.61 -4.30 -15.00
CA PRO A 59 -9.71 -5.44 -14.10
C PRO A 59 -8.89 -5.30 -12.82
N LEU A 60 -7.91 -4.37 -12.80
CA LEU A 60 -7.04 -4.08 -11.66
C LEU A 60 -7.66 -3.10 -10.66
N LYS A 61 -8.68 -2.33 -11.06
CA LYS A 61 -9.40 -1.46 -10.11
C LYS A 61 -10.05 -2.30 -9.03
N TYR A 62 -9.70 -2.03 -7.77
CA TYR A 62 -10.25 -2.72 -6.61
C TYR A 62 -10.14 -4.25 -6.67
N TYR A 63 -9.11 -4.79 -7.35
CA TYR A 63 -9.02 -6.22 -7.65
C TYR A 63 -9.12 -7.12 -6.39
N TRP A 64 -8.65 -6.62 -5.24
CA TRP A 64 -8.67 -7.32 -3.96
C TRP A 64 -10.09 -7.53 -3.41
N GLN A 65 -11.08 -6.72 -3.82
CA GLN A 65 -12.48 -6.91 -3.42
C GLN A 65 -13.09 -8.20 -3.97
N LYS A 66 -12.47 -8.80 -5.00
CA LYS A 66 -12.88 -10.10 -5.56
C LYS A 66 -12.40 -11.28 -4.70
N TRP A 67 -11.60 -11.02 -3.68
CA TRP A 67 -11.06 -12.05 -2.80
C TRP A 67 -11.87 -12.14 -1.51
N ASP A 68 -12.05 -13.36 -1.02
CA ASP A 68 -12.60 -13.61 0.31
C ASP A 68 -11.53 -13.33 1.37
N LEU A 69 -11.41 -12.06 1.77
CA LEU A 69 -10.45 -11.60 2.78
C LEU A 69 -11.16 -11.42 4.13
N GLN A 70 -10.53 -11.93 5.19
CA GLN A 70 -10.94 -11.58 6.55
C GLN A 70 -10.42 -10.17 6.88
N VAL A 71 -11.30 -9.18 6.87
CA VAL A 71 -10.94 -7.79 7.19
C VAL A 71 -11.34 -7.44 8.61
N ASN A 72 -10.39 -6.95 9.39
CA ASN A 72 -10.60 -6.51 10.77
C ASN A 72 -10.50 -4.98 10.85
N ALA A 73 -11.40 -4.35 11.63
CA ALA A 73 -11.33 -2.93 11.90
C ALA A 73 -10.07 -2.57 12.70
N ARG A 74 -9.48 -1.40 12.41
CA ARG A 74 -8.42 -0.83 13.23
C ARG A 74 -8.94 -0.61 14.66
N GLN A 75 -8.34 -1.30 15.63
CA GLN A 75 -8.58 -1.03 17.05
C GLN A 75 -7.90 0.29 17.44
N GLN A 76 -8.64 1.14 18.17
CA GLN A 76 -8.17 2.45 18.66
C GLN A 76 -7.20 2.29 19.83
#